data_AF-A0A955ELP7-F1
#
_entry.id   AF-A0A955ELP7-F1
#
_cell.length_a   1.000
_cell.length_b   1.000
_cell.length_c   1.000
_cell.angle_alpha   90.00
_cell.angle_beta   90.00
_cell.angle_gamma   90.00
#
_symmetry.space_group_name_H-M   'P 1'
#
loop_
_entity.id
_entity.type
_entity.pdbx_description
1 polymer ?
#
loop_
_entity_poly.entity_id
_entity_poly.type
_entity_poly.pdbx_seq_one_letter_code
_entity_poly.pdbx_strand_id
1 'polypeptide(L)'
;MSTQSQVSNIEIVSVDAYFGNQHLVCYDTVDASALAGKYIEFSSLTTDFYAWFDDGVAVDPAIVGKTAIAVPIVGTESAIAVAVLIETAINAVASVNLVHSKALSNQAKILIETKGQGEPLSAYTVGDSTFTATILRAGSKLALGYLDSDVELTLDEQTFDIVTHQTGTQVIGSLRTGTVVGPISLTLKETVAAKLKELLESSAAVEYTVAPSEKVTGIGSLAGSKQFTNTFNDAKMLVLHPTKNAANNYAEDFAFFLAYPKLGGLTFSGESDRKLTIECQIFLDELRVNEVNQMVVGLNEGGSWQSNLLKA
;
A
#
# COMPACT_ATOMS: atom_id res chain seq x y z
N MET A 1 18.81 35.14 18.76
CA MET A 1 17.39 34.76 18.59
C MET A 1 16.83 35.65 17.50
N SER A 2 16.80 35.19 16.24
CA SER A 2 16.19 35.96 15.16
C SER A 2 14.69 35.68 15.12
N THR A 3 13.90 36.73 15.25
CA THR A 3 12.47 36.73 14.98
C THR A 3 12.27 36.62 13.47
N GLN A 4 12.05 35.40 12.97
CA GLN A 4 11.54 35.24 11.61
C GLN A 4 10.11 35.79 11.56
N SER A 5 9.90 36.80 10.73
CA SER A 5 8.60 37.25 10.29
C SER A 5 7.99 36.14 9.43
N GLN A 6 7.23 35.22 10.05
CA GLN A 6 6.45 34.24 9.31
C GLN A 6 5.28 34.94 8.62
N VAL A 7 5.30 34.96 7.29
CA VAL A 7 4.06 35.04 6.51
C VAL A 7 3.32 33.74 6.83
N SER A 8 2.14 33.82 7.46
CA SER A 8 1.60 32.73 8.31
C SER A 8 1.31 31.38 7.65
N ASN A 9 1.62 31.16 6.37
CA ASN A 9 1.15 30.00 5.60
C ASN A 9 2.22 29.38 4.67
N ILE A 10 3.51 29.70 4.84
CA ILE A 10 4.59 29.05 4.06
C ILE A 10 5.45 28.25 5.02
N GLU A 11 5.46 26.93 4.86
CA GLU A 11 6.27 26.01 5.65
C GLU A 11 7.20 25.22 4.72
N ILE A 12 8.46 25.07 5.13
CA ILE A 12 9.41 24.17 4.49
C ILE A 12 9.57 22.99 5.43
N VAL A 13 9.17 21.79 4.97
CA VAL A 13 9.15 20.59 5.79
C VAL A 13 10.00 19.51 5.12
N SER A 14 10.91 18.91 5.87
CA SER A 14 11.61 17.71 5.43
C SER A 14 10.66 16.51 5.43
N VAL A 15 10.86 15.57 4.49
CA VAL A 15 10.04 14.37 4.36
C VAL A 15 10.89 13.12 4.48
N ASP A 16 10.38 12.13 5.23
CA ASP A 16 10.86 10.77 5.22
C ASP A 16 10.14 10.01 4.10
N ALA A 17 10.90 9.35 3.22
CA ALA A 17 10.31 8.55 2.15
C ALA A 17 10.34 7.06 2.48
N TYR A 18 9.19 6.40 2.33
CA TYR A 18 9.02 4.97 2.49
C TYR A 18 8.51 4.33 1.21
N PHE A 19 9.08 3.20 0.85
CA PHE A 19 8.69 2.41 -0.31
C PHE A 19 8.29 1.01 0.14
N GLY A 20 7.10 0.56 -0.19
CA GLY A 20 6.61 -0.70 0.38
C GLY A 20 5.13 -0.93 0.17
N ASN A 21 4.68 -2.10 0.59
CA ASN A 21 3.29 -2.52 0.45
C ASN A 21 2.61 -2.66 1.80
N GLN A 22 1.32 -2.35 1.79
CA GLN A 22 0.40 -2.86 2.80
C GLN A 22 0.16 -4.35 2.50
N HIS A 23 0.03 -5.17 3.55
CA HIS A 23 -0.25 -6.58 3.40
C HIS A 23 -1.75 -6.78 3.11
N LEU A 24 -2.10 -7.46 2.03
CA LEU A 24 -3.48 -7.68 1.59
C LEU A 24 -3.74 -9.17 1.38
N VAL A 25 -4.72 -9.70 2.10
CA VAL A 25 -5.18 -11.09 1.99
C VAL A 25 -6.64 -11.12 1.57
N CYS A 26 -6.96 -12.04 0.67
CA CYS A 26 -8.32 -12.38 0.29
C CYS A 26 -8.70 -13.72 0.91
N TYR A 27 -9.82 -13.75 1.62
CA TYR A 27 -10.43 -14.99 2.09
C TYR A 27 -11.63 -15.34 1.22
N ASP A 28 -11.63 -16.54 0.66
CA ASP A 28 -12.81 -17.17 0.07
C ASP A 28 -13.68 -17.72 1.20
N THR A 29 -14.81 -17.05 1.46
CA THR A 29 -15.76 -17.41 2.52
C THR A 29 -16.62 -18.60 2.11
N VAL A 30 -17.16 -19.32 3.10
CA VAL A 30 -18.15 -20.40 2.90
C VAL A 30 -19.45 -20.09 3.62
N ASP A 31 -20.50 -20.88 3.34
CA ASP A 31 -21.80 -20.75 4.01
C ASP A 31 -21.70 -21.02 5.53
N ALA A 32 -22.56 -20.38 6.32
CA ALA A 32 -22.46 -20.39 7.79
C ALA A 32 -22.74 -21.75 8.46
N SER A 33 -23.28 -22.73 7.74
CA SER A 33 -23.80 -24.00 8.30
C SER A 33 -22.78 -24.83 9.09
N ALA A 34 -21.47 -24.63 8.86
CA ALA A 34 -20.39 -25.33 9.56
C ALA A 34 -19.39 -24.39 10.26
N LEU A 35 -19.73 -23.11 10.41
CA LEU A 35 -18.81 -22.10 10.92
C LEU A 35 -18.91 -21.88 12.43
N ALA A 36 -19.96 -22.34 13.11
CA ALA A 36 -20.13 -22.14 14.55
C ALA A 36 -18.89 -22.59 15.35
N GLY A 37 -18.30 -21.66 16.10
CA GLY A 37 -17.08 -21.88 16.90
C GLY A 37 -15.79 -21.99 16.09
N LYS A 38 -15.85 -21.82 14.76
CA LYS A 38 -14.68 -21.75 13.87
C LYS A 38 -14.10 -20.36 13.83
N TYR A 39 -12.88 -20.23 13.33
CA TYR A 39 -12.22 -18.92 13.25
C TYR A 39 -11.27 -18.78 12.06
N ILE A 40 -10.96 -17.53 11.72
CA ILE A 40 -9.83 -17.12 10.87
C ILE A 40 -8.86 -16.28 11.68
N GLU A 41 -7.58 -16.31 11.33
CA GLU A 41 -6.54 -15.52 11.97
C GLU A 41 -5.96 -14.51 11.00
N PHE A 42 -5.79 -13.29 11.47
CA PHE A 42 -5.14 -12.21 10.73
C PHE A 42 -4.34 -11.34 11.69
N SER A 43 -3.47 -10.51 11.13
CA SER A 43 -2.53 -9.76 11.93
C SER A 43 -2.27 -8.39 11.33
N SER A 44 -2.11 -7.42 12.21
CA SER A 44 -1.60 -6.10 11.87
C SER A 44 -0.08 -6.03 12.06
N LEU A 45 0.50 -4.83 11.97
CA LEU A 45 1.92 -4.64 12.23
C LEU A 45 2.29 -4.83 13.72
N THR A 46 1.32 -4.77 14.64
CA THR A 46 1.59 -4.73 16.10
C THR A 46 0.70 -5.64 16.93
N THR A 47 -0.34 -6.21 16.35
CA THR A 47 -1.37 -6.96 17.09
C THR A 47 -1.93 -8.07 16.23
N ASP A 48 -2.02 -9.26 16.81
CA ASP A 48 -2.65 -10.43 16.23
C ASP A 48 -4.13 -10.52 16.64
N PHE A 49 -4.95 -10.92 15.69
CA PHE A 49 -6.39 -11.04 15.83
C PHE A 49 -6.86 -12.43 15.38
N TYR A 50 -8.03 -12.81 15.86
CA TYR A 50 -8.81 -13.88 15.26
C TYR A 50 -10.28 -13.47 15.24
N ALA A 51 -10.93 -13.71 14.10
CA ALA A 51 -12.38 -13.55 13.98
C ALA A 51 -13.02 -14.94 14.10
N TRP A 52 -13.85 -15.14 15.11
CA TRP A 52 -14.56 -16.41 15.35
C TRP A 52 -16.06 -16.24 15.14
N PHE A 53 -16.74 -17.30 14.70
CA PHE A 53 -18.15 -17.22 14.36
C PHE A 53 -19.04 -17.66 15.53
N ASP A 54 -19.88 -16.75 15.99
CA ASP A 54 -20.77 -16.89 17.14
C ASP A 54 -22.22 -17.09 16.69
N ASP A 55 -22.78 -18.27 16.94
CA ASP A 55 -24.19 -18.59 16.69
C ASP A 55 -25.07 -18.45 17.96
N GLY A 56 -24.50 -17.89 19.03
CA GLY A 56 -25.13 -17.77 20.36
C GLY A 56 -25.00 -19.01 21.23
N VAL A 57 -24.46 -20.12 20.71
CA VAL A 57 -24.24 -21.39 21.43
C VAL A 57 -22.75 -21.77 21.43
N ALA A 58 -22.04 -21.45 20.35
CA ALA A 58 -20.63 -21.68 20.18
C ALA A 58 -19.81 -21.04 21.30
N VAL A 59 -18.73 -21.72 21.69
CA VAL A 59 -17.78 -21.23 22.70
C VAL A 59 -16.59 -20.59 21.98
N ASP A 60 -16.20 -19.40 22.42
CA ASP A 60 -15.00 -18.72 21.97
C ASP A 60 -13.77 -19.66 22.08
N PRO A 61 -13.04 -19.94 20.97
CA PRO A 61 -11.82 -20.73 20.98
C PRO A 61 -10.69 -20.20 21.90
N ALA A 62 -10.73 -18.92 22.28
CA ALA A 62 -9.78 -18.30 23.20
C ALA A 62 -8.30 -18.49 22.79
N ILE A 63 -7.97 -18.15 21.54
CA ILE A 63 -6.62 -18.34 20.98
C ILE A 63 -5.59 -17.48 21.74
N VAL A 64 -4.58 -18.14 22.31
CA VAL A 64 -3.56 -17.49 23.15
C VAL A 64 -2.77 -16.45 22.35
N GLY A 65 -2.63 -15.25 22.93
CA GLY A 65 -1.84 -14.16 22.34
C GLY A 65 -2.55 -13.36 21.26
N LYS A 66 -3.83 -13.65 20.97
CA LYS A 66 -4.61 -12.95 19.95
C LYS A 66 -5.84 -12.26 20.54
N THR A 67 -6.27 -11.18 19.89
CA THR A 67 -7.49 -10.44 20.24
C THR A 67 -8.69 -11.05 19.51
N ALA A 68 -9.74 -11.40 20.26
CA ALA A 68 -10.95 -12.02 19.72
C ALA A 68 -11.86 -10.98 19.05
N ILE A 69 -12.44 -11.35 17.91
CA ILE A 69 -13.52 -10.61 17.23
C ILE A 69 -14.67 -11.58 16.96
N ALA A 70 -15.78 -11.41 17.66
CA ALA A 70 -16.96 -12.22 17.44
C ALA A 70 -17.69 -11.78 16.16
N VAL A 71 -17.91 -12.72 15.25
CA VAL A 71 -18.69 -12.55 14.02
C VAL A 71 -20.04 -13.21 14.25
N PRO A 72 -21.11 -12.43 14.51
CA PRO A 72 -22.43 -13.00 14.78
C PRO A 72 -22.98 -13.66 13.51
N ILE A 73 -23.43 -14.92 13.63
CA ILE A 73 -24.09 -15.70 12.57
C ILE A 73 -25.35 -16.38 13.12
N VAL A 74 -26.24 -16.86 12.23
CA VAL A 74 -27.40 -17.68 12.58
C VAL A 74 -27.38 -19.06 11.91
N GLY A 75 -26.35 -19.36 11.12
CA GLY A 75 -26.11 -20.66 10.49
C GLY A 75 -26.80 -20.87 9.14
N THR A 76 -27.52 -19.85 8.63
CA THR A 76 -28.24 -19.91 7.33
C THR A 76 -27.70 -18.92 6.30
N GLU A 77 -26.74 -18.09 6.69
CA GLU A 77 -26.13 -17.09 5.83
C GLU A 77 -25.38 -17.76 4.68
N SER A 78 -25.57 -17.20 3.48
CA SER A 78 -24.73 -17.53 2.34
C SER A 78 -23.30 -17.03 2.57
N ALA A 79 -22.34 -17.61 1.85
CA ALA A 79 -20.94 -17.19 1.90
C ALA A 79 -20.76 -15.67 1.68
N ILE A 80 -21.54 -15.06 0.77
CA ILE A 80 -21.54 -13.61 0.54
C ILE A 80 -21.99 -12.85 1.79
N ALA A 81 -23.06 -13.30 2.45
CA ALA A 81 -23.53 -12.68 3.69
C ALA A 81 -22.52 -12.85 4.83
N VAL A 82 -21.83 -14.01 4.90
CA VAL A 82 -20.72 -14.24 5.84
C VAL A 82 -19.60 -13.23 5.62
N ALA A 83 -19.19 -12.97 4.37
CA ALA A 83 -18.17 -11.95 4.08
C ALA A 83 -18.56 -10.55 4.60
N VAL A 84 -19.81 -10.15 4.43
CA VAL A 84 -20.33 -8.86 4.94
C VAL A 84 -20.37 -8.82 6.47
N LEU A 85 -20.72 -9.94 7.13
CA LEU A 85 -20.71 -10.04 8.59
C LEU A 85 -19.29 -9.93 9.15
N ILE A 86 -18.30 -10.55 8.49
CA ILE A 86 -16.89 -10.42 8.87
C ILE A 86 -16.44 -8.95 8.70
N GLU A 87 -16.73 -8.30 7.57
CA GLU A 87 -16.41 -6.87 7.36
C GLU A 87 -16.99 -6.01 8.48
N THR A 88 -18.26 -6.23 8.81
CA THR A 88 -18.97 -5.47 9.85
C THR A 88 -18.33 -5.67 11.21
N ALA A 89 -18.04 -6.92 11.59
CA ALA A 89 -17.44 -7.26 12.88
C ALA A 89 -16.02 -6.69 13.01
N ILE A 90 -15.18 -6.83 11.98
CA ILE A 90 -13.81 -6.30 11.97
C ILE A 90 -13.83 -4.77 12.05
N ASN A 91 -14.65 -4.09 11.23
CA ASN A 91 -14.70 -2.63 11.21
C ASN A 91 -15.34 -2.01 12.47
N ALA A 92 -16.10 -2.76 13.26
CA ALA A 92 -16.70 -2.30 14.52
C ALA A 92 -15.70 -2.20 15.68
N VAL A 93 -14.56 -2.89 15.61
CA VAL A 93 -13.59 -2.94 16.71
C VAL A 93 -12.68 -1.70 16.67
N ALA A 94 -12.71 -0.87 17.71
CA ALA A 94 -11.91 0.37 17.75
C ALA A 94 -10.38 0.14 17.66
N SER A 95 -9.88 -1.00 18.14
CA SER A 95 -8.48 -1.42 17.98
C SER A 95 -8.14 -1.93 16.57
N VAL A 96 -9.13 -2.13 15.70
CA VAL A 96 -8.97 -2.39 14.26
C VAL A 96 -8.64 -1.11 13.48
N ASN A 97 -8.25 -0.04 14.16
CA ASN A 97 -7.40 0.99 13.57
C ASN A 97 -6.05 0.47 13.03
N LEU A 98 -5.82 -0.84 13.06
CA LEU A 98 -4.64 -1.52 12.53
C LEU A 98 -4.89 -2.40 11.29
N VAL A 99 -6.15 -2.70 10.93
CA VAL A 99 -6.50 -3.35 9.66
C VAL A 99 -7.74 -2.70 9.02
N HIS A 100 -7.97 -2.91 7.74
CA HIS A 100 -9.19 -2.54 7.03
C HIS A 100 -9.75 -3.80 6.37
N SER A 101 -11.06 -3.97 6.44
CA SER A 101 -11.72 -5.12 5.82
C SER A 101 -12.80 -4.65 4.85
N LYS A 102 -12.91 -5.37 3.73
CA LYS A 102 -13.87 -5.06 2.67
C LYS A 102 -14.42 -6.33 2.02
N ALA A 103 -15.72 -6.57 2.13
CA ALA A 103 -16.40 -7.61 1.38
C ALA A 103 -16.57 -7.17 -0.09
N LEU A 104 -16.33 -8.09 -1.02
CA LEU A 104 -16.51 -7.85 -2.44
C LEU A 104 -17.96 -8.05 -2.85
N SER A 105 -18.53 -7.04 -3.51
CA SER A 105 -19.93 -7.03 -3.92
C SER A 105 -20.23 -8.23 -4.83
N ASN A 106 -21.24 -9.02 -4.44
CA ASN A 106 -21.69 -10.22 -5.16
C ASN A 106 -20.63 -11.35 -5.26
N GLN A 107 -19.63 -11.36 -4.38
CA GLN A 107 -18.64 -12.44 -4.32
C GLN A 107 -18.52 -12.99 -2.89
N ALA A 108 -18.26 -14.29 -2.78
CA ALA A 108 -17.99 -14.96 -1.50
C ALA A 108 -16.55 -14.67 -1.03
N LYS A 109 -16.18 -13.39 -0.97
CA LYS A 109 -14.81 -12.94 -0.73
C LYS A 109 -14.77 -11.74 0.21
N ILE A 110 -13.79 -11.76 1.11
CA ILE A 110 -13.42 -10.60 1.93
C ILE A 110 -11.93 -10.30 1.78
N LEU A 111 -11.63 -9.02 1.57
CA LEU A 111 -10.29 -8.47 1.58
C LEU A 111 -9.97 -7.94 2.98
N ILE A 112 -8.81 -8.31 3.52
CA ILE A 112 -8.28 -7.76 4.78
C ILE A 112 -6.89 -7.17 4.47
N GLU A 113 -6.75 -5.87 4.69
CA GLU A 113 -5.54 -5.09 4.45
C GLU A 113 -4.97 -4.54 5.76
N THR A 114 -3.65 -4.64 5.97
CA THR A 114 -3.00 -3.98 7.12
C THR A 114 -2.96 -2.47 6.95
N LYS A 115 -3.26 -1.72 8.01
CA LYS A 115 -3.06 -0.27 8.01
C LYS A 115 -1.57 0.01 8.15
N GLY A 116 -0.98 0.58 7.10
CA GLY A 116 0.45 0.91 7.02
C GLY A 116 1.28 -0.14 6.27
N GLN A 117 2.45 0.30 5.81
CA GLN A 117 3.41 -0.55 5.09
C GLN A 117 4.15 -1.47 6.06
N GLY A 118 4.36 -2.73 5.66
CA GLY A 118 5.15 -3.69 6.42
C GLY A 118 4.56 -5.10 6.39
N GLU A 119 5.37 -6.07 6.79
CA GLU A 119 4.90 -7.43 7.03
C GLU A 119 4.02 -7.48 8.29
N PRO A 120 2.96 -8.30 8.30
CA PRO A 120 2.16 -8.52 9.49
C PRO A 120 2.98 -9.21 10.58
N LEU A 121 2.59 -9.03 11.85
CA LEU A 121 3.29 -9.62 12.99
C LEU A 121 3.29 -11.16 12.92
N SER A 122 2.17 -11.74 12.47
CA SER A 122 2.00 -13.18 12.25
C SER A 122 1.43 -13.46 10.86
N ALA A 123 1.74 -14.63 10.32
CA ALA A 123 1.15 -15.10 9.08
C ALA A 123 -0.37 -15.31 9.22
N TYR A 124 -1.10 -15.04 8.14
CA TYR A 124 -2.54 -15.22 8.07
C TYR A 124 -2.85 -16.71 7.97
N THR A 125 -3.80 -17.20 8.77
CA THR A 125 -4.23 -18.60 8.73
C THR A 125 -5.75 -18.69 8.70
N VAL A 126 -6.26 -19.79 8.16
CA VAL A 126 -7.71 -20.03 8.06
C VAL A 126 -8.27 -20.74 9.28
N GLY A 127 -7.47 -20.92 10.34
CA GLY A 127 -7.85 -21.69 11.52
C GLY A 127 -8.47 -23.03 11.13
N ASP A 128 -9.73 -23.21 11.54
CA ASP A 128 -10.57 -24.36 11.21
C ASP A 128 -11.83 -24.00 10.40
N SER A 129 -11.90 -22.78 9.85
CA SER A 129 -13.06 -22.23 9.11
C SER A 129 -13.30 -22.82 7.72
N THR A 130 -12.43 -23.71 7.22
CA THR A 130 -12.43 -24.24 5.82
C THR A 130 -12.30 -23.19 4.72
N PHE A 131 -12.08 -21.92 5.06
CA PHE A 131 -11.82 -20.85 4.10
C PHE A 131 -10.53 -21.12 3.33
N THR A 132 -10.37 -20.47 2.18
CA THR A 132 -9.09 -20.38 1.48
C THR A 132 -8.55 -18.96 1.62
N ALA A 133 -7.30 -18.82 2.08
CA ALA A 133 -6.63 -17.53 2.16
C ALA A 133 -5.61 -17.39 1.03
N THR A 134 -5.72 -16.31 0.25
CA THR A 134 -4.79 -15.96 -0.82
C THR A 134 -4.15 -14.62 -0.52
N ILE A 135 -2.82 -14.59 -0.39
CA ILE A 135 -2.08 -13.33 -0.26
C ILE A 135 -2.06 -12.66 -1.64
N LEU A 136 -2.79 -11.55 -1.78
CA LEU A 136 -2.82 -10.76 -3.01
C LEU A 136 -1.64 -9.79 -3.08
N ARG A 137 -1.20 -9.28 -1.92
CA ARG A 137 -0.07 -8.36 -1.81
C ARG A 137 0.71 -8.65 -0.53
N ALA A 138 1.96 -9.07 -0.67
CA ALA A 138 2.84 -9.21 0.48
C ALA A 138 3.25 -7.82 0.99
N GLY A 139 3.00 -7.57 2.27
CA GLY A 139 3.42 -6.35 2.95
C GLY A 139 4.95 -6.23 3.01
N SER A 140 5.46 -5.01 2.89
CA SER A 140 6.89 -4.70 2.98
C SER A 140 7.06 -3.23 3.33
N LYS A 141 8.17 -2.86 3.97
CA LYS A 141 8.48 -1.46 4.28
C LYS A 141 9.98 -1.22 4.17
N LEU A 142 10.36 -0.40 3.21
CA LEU A 142 11.72 0.07 3.02
C LEU A 142 11.78 1.57 3.26
N ALA A 143 12.54 1.99 4.28
CA ALA A 143 12.89 3.40 4.44
C ALA A 143 13.97 3.77 3.41
N LEU A 144 13.68 4.74 2.54
CA LEU A 144 14.59 5.19 1.48
C LEU A 144 15.80 5.97 2.05
N GLY A 145 15.71 6.40 3.31
CA GLY A 145 16.79 7.07 4.02
C GLY A 145 16.89 8.55 3.67
N TYR A 146 18.11 9.10 3.75
CA TYR A 146 18.35 10.52 3.53
C TYR A 146 18.18 10.92 2.06
N LEU A 147 17.23 11.82 1.80
CA LEU A 147 17.01 12.46 0.51
C LEU A 147 17.98 13.64 0.34
N ASP A 148 18.62 13.74 -0.81
CA ASP A 148 19.59 14.78 -1.17
C ASP A 148 19.14 15.50 -2.43
N SER A 149 18.11 16.34 -2.29
CA SER A 149 17.57 17.34 -3.23
C SER A 149 16.07 17.51 -2.92
N ASP A 150 15.43 18.44 -3.63
CA ASP A 150 13.97 18.58 -3.64
C ASP A 150 13.30 17.31 -4.18
N VAL A 151 12.10 17.02 -3.66
CA VAL A 151 11.20 15.99 -4.20
C VAL A 151 10.25 16.65 -5.18
N GLU A 152 10.33 16.27 -6.44
CA GLU A 152 9.52 16.88 -7.50
C GLU A 152 8.31 16.02 -7.83
N LEU A 153 7.11 16.59 -7.62
CA LEU A 153 5.84 16.02 -8.08
C LEU A 153 5.40 16.76 -9.34
N THR A 154 5.25 16.03 -10.44
CA THR A 154 4.68 16.58 -11.69
C THR A 154 3.23 16.12 -11.82
N LEU A 155 2.34 17.05 -12.17
CA LEU A 155 0.95 16.75 -12.54
C LEU A 155 0.74 17.20 -13.98
N ASP A 156 0.33 16.26 -14.83
CA ASP A 156 0.01 16.55 -16.23
C ASP A 156 -1.51 16.58 -16.41
N GLU A 157 -2.06 17.77 -16.67
CA GLU A 157 -3.49 17.94 -16.93
C GLU A 157 -3.75 17.82 -18.44
N GLN A 158 -4.56 16.84 -18.81
CA GLN A 158 -4.99 16.65 -20.18
C GLN A 158 -6.28 17.40 -20.41
N THR A 159 -6.26 18.34 -21.37
CA THR A 159 -7.42 19.11 -21.79
C THR A 159 -7.74 18.90 -23.26
N PHE A 160 -9.02 18.84 -23.58
CA PHE A 160 -9.55 18.86 -24.94
C PHE A 160 -10.07 20.25 -25.25
N ASP A 161 -9.44 20.92 -26.21
CA ASP A 161 -9.82 22.28 -26.59
C ASP A 161 -11.08 22.28 -27.48
N ILE A 162 -12.05 23.12 -27.12
CA ILE A 162 -13.25 23.41 -27.89
C ILE A 162 -12.96 24.64 -28.76
N VAL A 163 -12.95 24.47 -30.09
CA VAL A 163 -12.70 25.55 -31.06
C VAL A 163 -13.98 26.10 -31.70
N THR A 164 -13.96 27.36 -32.16
CA THR A 164 -15.10 28.10 -32.75
C THR A 164 -15.74 27.44 -33.97
N HIS A 165 -14.97 26.67 -34.77
CA HIS A 165 -15.43 25.92 -35.95
C HIS A 165 -14.54 24.68 -36.14
N GLN A 166 -14.98 23.65 -36.87
CA GLN A 166 -14.21 22.41 -37.11
C GLN A 166 -12.80 22.66 -37.70
N THR A 167 -12.60 23.80 -38.36
CA THR A 167 -11.31 24.26 -38.93
C THR A 167 -10.80 25.57 -38.31
N GLY A 168 -11.48 26.10 -37.30
CA GLY A 168 -11.10 27.35 -36.64
C GLY A 168 -9.94 27.13 -35.68
N THR A 169 -9.03 28.09 -35.57
CA THR A 169 -7.88 28.04 -34.64
C THR A 169 -8.20 28.66 -33.28
N GLN A 170 -9.35 29.31 -33.12
CA GLN A 170 -9.69 30.01 -31.88
C GLN A 170 -10.37 29.06 -30.88
N VAL A 171 -9.68 28.79 -29.76
CA VAL A 171 -10.20 28.07 -28.59
C VAL A 171 -11.22 28.96 -27.86
N ILE A 172 -12.44 28.44 -27.66
CA ILE A 172 -13.51 29.10 -26.87
C ILE A 172 -13.50 28.60 -25.43
N GLY A 173 -13.06 27.37 -25.21
CA GLY A 173 -12.96 26.76 -23.90
C GLY A 173 -12.22 25.42 -23.98
N SER A 174 -12.00 24.79 -22.84
CA SER A 174 -11.36 23.48 -22.76
C SER A 174 -12.11 22.58 -21.79
N LEU A 175 -12.14 21.27 -22.09
CA LEU A 175 -12.69 20.23 -21.22
C LEU A 175 -11.52 19.44 -20.64
N ARG A 176 -11.45 19.32 -19.31
CA ARG A 176 -10.50 18.41 -18.66
C ARG A 176 -10.88 16.97 -19.00
N THR A 177 -9.99 16.24 -19.66
CA THR A 177 -10.17 14.82 -20.01
C THR A 177 -9.46 13.88 -19.05
N GLY A 178 -8.47 14.38 -18.31
CA GLY A 178 -7.77 13.61 -17.30
C GLY A 178 -6.69 14.40 -16.58
N THR A 179 -6.18 13.82 -15.51
CA THR A 179 -4.96 14.27 -14.85
C THR A 179 -4.13 13.03 -14.58
N VAL A 180 -2.87 13.05 -15.00
CA VAL A 180 -1.94 11.96 -14.77
C VAL A 180 -0.89 12.45 -13.79
N VAL A 181 -0.69 11.69 -12.71
CA VAL A 181 0.44 11.90 -11.82
C VAL A 181 1.71 11.49 -12.57
N GLY A 182 2.57 12.46 -12.82
CA GLY A 182 3.86 12.25 -13.45
C GLY A 182 4.83 11.48 -12.54
N PRO A 183 6.02 11.13 -13.05
CA PRO A 183 7.03 10.49 -12.23
C PRO A 183 7.48 11.38 -11.08
N ILE A 184 7.87 10.74 -9.97
CA ILE A 184 8.44 11.43 -8.80
C ILE A 184 9.93 11.18 -8.79
N SER A 185 10.72 12.24 -8.85
CA SER A 185 12.17 12.16 -8.80
C SER A 185 12.67 12.28 -7.35
N LEU A 186 13.52 11.33 -6.95
CA LEU A 186 14.16 11.28 -5.64
C LEU A 186 15.67 11.05 -5.85
N THR A 187 16.50 11.76 -5.07
CA THR A 187 17.94 11.50 -5.01
C THR A 187 18.28 11.00 -3.61
N LEU A 188 18.76 9.77 -3.49
CA LEU A 188 19.12 9.15 -2.22
C LEU A 188 20.62 9.26 -1.96
N LYS A 189 21.00 9.71 -0.76
CA LYS A 189 22.40 9.73 -0.31
C LYS A 189 22.77 8.46 0.47
N GLU A 190 21.79 7.86 1.15
CA GLU A 190 22.02 6.68 1.98
C GLU A 190 21.77 5.39 1.19
N THR A 191 22.85 4.70 0.83
CA THR A 191 22.79 3.47 0.01
C THR A 191 23.52 2.32 0.69
N VAL A 192 23.12 1.98 1.92
CA VAL A 192 23.62 0.73 2.56
C VAL A 192 23.36 -0.45 1.62
N ALA A 193 24.28 -1.40 1.53
CA ALA A 193 24.22 -2.50 0.56
C ALA A 193 22.88 -3.26 0.60
N ALA A 194 22.32 -3.48 1.80
CA ALA A 194 21.01 -4.11 1.98
C ALA A 194 19.86 -3.30 1.34
N LYS A 195 19.83 -1.97 1.56
CA LYS A 195 18.82 -1.08 0.95
C LYS A 195 18.96 -1.01 -0.57
N LEU A 196 20.20 -0.91 -1.05
CA LEU A 196 20.47 -0.89 -2.49
C LEU A 196 20.03 -2.20 -3.16
N LYS A 197 20.30 -3.34 -2.52
CA LYS A 197 19.81 -4.65 -2.95
C LYS A 197 18.28 -4.66 -3.06
N GLU A 198 17.57 -4.23 -2.01
CA GLU A 198 16.11 -4.25 -2.00
C GLU A 198 15.49 -3.31 -3.05
N LEU A 199 16.11 -2.14 -3.31
CA LEU A 199 15.70 -1.23 -4.38
C LEU A 199 15.97 -1.79 -5.78
N LEU A 200 17.14 -2.43 -5.97
CA LEU A 200 17.47 -3.11 -7.22
C LEU A 200 16.48 -4.24 -7.50
N GLU A 201 16.17 -5.05 -6.48
CA GLU A 201 15.20 -6.15 -6.60
C GLU A 201 13.77 -5.66 -6.76
N SER A 202 13.42 -4.49 -6.23
CA SER A 202 12.11 -3.86 -6.47
C SER A 202 11.97 -3.21 -7.85
N SER A 203 13.05 -3.14 -8.64
CA SER A 203 13.04 -2.55 -9.98
C SER A 203 13.26 -3.60 -11.06
N ALA A 204 14.50 -3.80 -11.51
CA ALA A 204 14.84 -4.67 -12.63
C ALA A 204 15.75 -5.86 -12.25
N ALA A 205 16.32 -5.85 -11.04
CA ALA A 205 17.26 -6.87 -10.61
C ALA A 205 16.55 -8.09 -10.01
N VAL A 206 17.27 -9.20 -9.97
CA VAL A 206 16.84 -10.46 -9.38
C VAL A 206 17.95 -10.99 -8.48
N GLU A 207 17.58 -11.63 -7.38
CA GLU A 207 18.52 -12.40 -6.56
C GLU A 207 18.94 -13.66 -7.32
N TYR A 208 20.25 -13.87 -7.47
CA TYR A 208 20.83 -15.05 -8.05
C TYR A 208 21.70 -15.79 -7.02
N THR A 209 21.44 -17.08 -6.84
CA THR A 209 22.21 -17.93 -5.94
C THR A 209 23.39 -18.54 -6.71
N VAL A 210 24.61 -18.06 -6.44
CA VAL A 210 25.85 -18.56 -7.05
C VAL A 210 26.26 -19.89 -6.41
N ALA A 211 26.12 -19.99 -5.08
CA ALA A 211 26.35 -21.16 -4.26
C ALA A 211 25.37 -21.16 -3.06
N PRO A 212 25.19 -22.27 -2.30
CA PRO A 212 24.15 -22.38 -1.27
C PRO A 212 24.11 -21.27 -0.21
N SER A 213 25.22 -20.57 0.01
CA SER A 213 25.34 -19.43 0.94
C SER A 213 25.80 -18.14 0.26
N GLU A 214 25.93 -18.12 -1.07
CA GLU A 214 26.42 -16.97 -1.84
C GLU A 214 25.32 -16.49 -2.78
N LYS A 215 24.80 -15.31 -2.47
CA LYS A 215 23.72 -14.67 -3.21
C LYS A 215 24.19 -13.32 -3.73
N VAL A 216 23.91 -13.05 -4.99
CA VAL A 216 24.21 -11.77 -5.64
C VAL A 216 22.93 -11.20 -6.22
N THR A 217 22.85 -9.89 -6.35
CA THR A 217 21.72 -9.21 -6.99
C THR A 217 22.23 -8.63 -8.30
N GLY A 218 21.56 -8.95 -9.40
CA GLY A 218 22.00 -8.56 -10.74
C GLY A 218 20.86 -8.37 -11.72
N ILE A 219 21.17 -7.70 -12.83
CA ILE A 219 20.25 -7.48 -13.95
C ILE A 219 20.72 -8.34 -15.12
N GLY A 220 19.85 -9.23 -15.60
CA GLY A 220 20.12 -10.12 -16.72
C GLY A 220 19.11 -9.94 -17.86
N SER A 221 19.34 -10.60 -18.99
CA SER A 221 18.49 -10.52 -20.19
C SER A 221 17.81 -11.83 -20.62
N LEU A 222 18.03 -12.90 -19.85
CA LEU A 222 17.56 -14.24 -20.18
C LEU A 222 16.38 -14.64 -19.29
N ALA A 223 15.87 -15.86 -19.53
CA ALA A 223 14.83 -16.47 -18.72
C ALA A 223 15.20 -16.42 -17.22
N GLY A 224 14.24 -15.98 -16.39
CA GLY A 224 14.46 -15.74 -14.96
C GLY A 224 14.85 -14.31 -14.61
N SER A 225 15.12 -13.45 -15.59
CA SER A 225 15.20 -12.00 -15.37
C SER A 225 13.80 -11.34 -15.30
N LYS A 226 13.73 -10.10 -14.82
CA LYS A 226 12.54 -9.24 -14.89
C LYS A 226 12.38 -8.53 -16.24
N GLN A 227 13.21 -8.85 -17.23
CA GLN A 227 12.98 -8.28 -18.56
C GLN A 227 11.69 -8.84 -19.13
N PHE A 228 10.87 -7.97 -19.73
CA PHE A 228 9.56 -8.29 -20.28
C PHE A 228 8.50 -8.75 -19.26
N THR A 229 8.78 -8.67 -17.95
CA THR A 229 7.75 -8.85 -16.93
C THR A 229 6.94 -7.57 -16.78
N ASN A 230 5.71 -7.73 -16.29
CA ASN A 230 4.85 -6.59 -16.04
C ASN A 230 5.36 -5.80 -14.82
N THR A 231 5.67 -4.51 -15.00
CA THR A 231 6.12 -3.61 -13.92
C THR A 231 5.09 -3.43 -12.82
N PHE A 232 3.81 -3.68 -13.10
CA PHE A 232 2.74 -3.67 -12.09
C PHE A 232 3.00 -4.68 -10.95
N ASN A 233 3.69 -5.79 -11.21
CA ASN A 233 4.00 -6.79 -10.19
C ASN A 233 5.06 -6.32 -9.20
N ASP A 234 5.89 -5.36 -9.61
CA ASP A 234 7.01 -4.83 -8.83
C ASP A 234 6.71 -3.45 -8.22
N ALA A 235 5.63 -2.80 -8.69
CA ALA A 235 5.18 -1.53 -8.16
C ALA A 235 4.69 -1.68 -6.72
N LYS A 236 5.05 -0.72 -5.87
CA LYS A 236 4.65 -0.67 -4.46
C LYS A 236 4.19 0.73 -4.11
N MET A 237 3.64 0.92 -2.91
CA MET A 237 3.26 2.26 -2.46
C MET A 237 4.53 3.08 -2.14
N LEU A 238 4.57 4.32 -2.61
CA LEU A 238 5.53 5.34 -2.16
C LEU A 238 4.80 6.28 -1.19
N VAL A 239 5.36 6.49 -0.01
CA VAL A 239 4.83 7.42 0.99
C VAL A 239 5.90 8.47 1.30
N LEU A 240 5.52 9.74 1.23
CA LEU A 240 6.32 10.86 1.71
C LEU A 240 5.66 11.36 3.00
N HIS A 241 6.32 11.11 4.12
CA HIS A 241 5.84 11.43 5.45
C HIS A 241 6.58 12.66 5.99
N PRO A 242 5.90 13.77 6.34
CA PRO A 242 6.55 14.93 6.91
C PRO A 242 7.23 14.61 8.25
N THR A 243 8.52 14.93 8.40
CA THR A 243 9.29 14.57 9.62
C THR A 243 8.82 15.30 10.89
N LYS A 244 8.01 16.34 10.74
CA LYS A 244 7.39 17.05 11.87
C LYS A 244 6.28 16.21 12.53
N ASN A 245 5.71 15.26 11.78
CA ASN A 245 4.65 14.41 12.26
C ASN A 245 5.23 13.18 12.97
N ALA A 246 4.47 12.66 13.94
CA ALA A 246 4.82 11.38 14.55
C ALA A 246 4.58 10.24 13.55
N ALA A 247 5.33 9.14 13.67
CA ALA A 247 5.25 8.01 12.74
C ALA A 247 3.86 7.35 12.60
N ASN A 248 2.95 7.61 13.54
CA ASN A 248 1.55 7.16 13.53
C ASN A 248 0.55 8.26 13.15
N ASN A 249 1.02 9.47 12.83
CA ASN A 249 0.20 10.60 12.39
C ASN A 249 0.34 10.78 10.87
N TYR A 250 -0.59 10.20 10.12
CA TYR A 250 -0.61 10.26 8.65
C TYR A 250 -1.20 11.55 8.07
N ALA A 251 -1.25 12.63 8.86
CA ALA A 251 -1.62 13.95 8.37
C ALA A 251 -0.56 14.44 7.38
N GLU A 252 -0.97 15.09 6.30
CA GLU A 252 -0.10 15.67 5.26
C GLU A 252 0.80 14.66 4.51
N ASP A 253 0.65 13.37 4.77
CA ASP A 253 1.33 12.32 4.01
C ASP A 253 0.90 12.39 2.53
N PHE A 254 1.87 12.30 1.63
CA PHE A 254 1.61 12.01 0.23
C PHE A 254 1.80 10.52 0.02
N ALA A 255 0.74 9.80 -0.35
CA ALA A 255 0.86 8.39 -0.75
C ALA A 255 0.51 8.21 -2.22
N PHE A 256 1.35 7.43 -2.90
CA PHE A 256 1.20 7.01 -4.28
C PHE A 256 1.05 5.50 -4.30
N PHE A 257 -0.14 5.00 -4.62
CA PHE A 257 -0.50 3.60 -4.31
C PHE A 257 0.31 2.58 -5.07
N LEU A 258 0.67 2.89 -6.31
CA LEU A 258 1.34 1.97 -7.22
C LEU A 258 2.47 2.70 -7.96
N ALA A 259 3.61 2.80 -7.27
CA ALA A 259 4.83 3.43 -7.75
C ALA A 259 5.86 2.36 -8.15
N TYR A 260 6.35 2.40 -9.39
CA TYR A 260 7.46 1.56 -9.85
C TYR A 260 8.77 2.36 -9.85
N PRO A 261 9.78 1.94 -9.08
CA PRO A 261 11.04 2.65 -8.97
C PRO A 261 11.92 2.36 -10.18
N LYS A 262 12.11 3.35 -11.05
CA LYS A 262 13.14 3.29 -12.10
C LYS A 262 14.43 3.85 -11.57
N LEU A 263 15.50 3.07 -11.61
CA LEU A 263 16.82 3.54 -11.22
C LEU A 263 17.40 4.39 -12.35
N GLY A 264 17.61 5.68 -12.11
CA GLY A 264 18.16 6.61 -13.08
C GLY A 264 19.68 6.50 -13.20
N GLY A 265 20.38 6.38 -12.07
CA GLY A 265 21.82 6.23 -12.06
C GLY A 265 22.41 6.16 -10.65
N LEU A 266 23.53 5.43 -10.51
CA LEU A 266 24.30 5.35 -9.28
C LEU A 266 25.67 5.99 -9.51
N THR A 267 25.94 7.09 -8.82
CA THR A 267 27.20 7.82 -8.95
C THR A 267 28.18 7.37 -7.86
N PHE A 268 29.36 6.91 -8.28
CA PHE A 268 30.49 6.65 -7.41
C PHE A 268 31.54 7.74 -7.62
N SER A 269 32.01 8.35 -6.52
CA SER A 269 33.09 9.34 -6.56
C SER A 269 34.02 9.11 -5.37
N GLY A 270 35.32 9.35 -5.58
CA GLY A 270 36.29 9.42 -4.49
C GLY A 270 36.28 10.77 -3.77
N GLU A 271 35.58 11.76 -4.33
CA GLU A 271 35.56 13.15 -3.87
C GLU A 271 34.16 13.63 -3.45
N SER A 272 33.12 12.86 -3.76
CA SER A 272 31.72 13.22 -3.50
C SER A 272 30.97 12.05 -2.89
N ASP A 273 29.94 12.37 -2.13
CA ASP A 273 29.06 11.36 -1.55
C ASP A 273 28.38 10.54 -2.65
N ARG A 274 28.21 9.25 -2.40
CA ARG A 274 27.50 8.34 -3.30
C ARG A 274 26.02 8.73 -3.37
N LYS A 275 25.49 8.90 -4.58
CA LYS A 275 24.09 9.26 -4.83
C LYS A 275 23.42 8.26 -5.75
N LEU A 276 22.16 7.95 -5.45
CA LEU A 276 21.29 7.13 -6.29
C LEU A 276 20.07 7.97 -6.70
N THR A 277 19.90 8.21 -7.99
CA THR A 277 18.68 8.86 -8.52
C THR A 277 17.65 7.79 -8.84
N ILE A 278 16.43 7.98 -8.34
CA ILE A 278 15.28 7.11 -8.58
C ILE A 278 14.15 7.96 -9.12
N GLU A 279 13.52 7.47 -10.18
CA GLU A 279 12.30 8.02 -10.75
C GLU A 279 11.15 7.03 -10.52
N CYS A 280 10.21 7.37 -9.65
CA CYS A 280 9.06 6.53 -9.35
C CYS A 280 7.94 6.82 -10.35
N GLN A 281 7.67 5.88 -11.27
CA GLN A 281 6.54 5.99 -12.18
C GLN A 281 5.25 5.55 -11.49
N ILE A 282 4.22 6.40 -11.52
CA ILE A 282 2.95 6.16 -10.85
C ILE A 282 1.95 5.51 -11.81
N PHE A 283 1.26 4.48 -11.33
CA PHE A 283 0.21 3.76 -12.06
C PHE A 283 -1.14 3.85 -11.32
N LEU A 284 -2.21 3.48 -12.01
CA LEU A 284 -3.56 3.35 -11.45
C LEU A 284 -3.63 2.07 -10.58
N ASP A 285 -4.06 2.18 -9.33
CA ASP A 285 -4.41 1.03 -8.49
C ASP A 285 -5.92 0.74 -8.60
N GLU A 286 -6.28 -0.28 -9.39
CA GLU A 286 -7.69 -0.63 -9.61
C GLU A 286 -8.40 -1.14 -8.36
N LEU A 287 -7.66 -1.54 -7.31
CA LEU A 287 -8.24 -1.94 -6.02
C LEU A 287 -8.71 -0.74 -5.20
N ARG A 288 -8.27 0.47 -5.56
CA ARG A 288 -8.66 1.72 -4.89
C ARG A 288 -9.85 2.38 -5.59
N VAL A 289 -10.63 3.17 -4.84
CA VAL A 289 -11.79 3.94 -5.34
C VAL A 289 -11.38 4.79 -6.54
N ASN A 290 -12.25 4.87 -7.55
CA ASN A 290 -11.89 5.43 -8.87
C ASN A 290 -11.48 6.89 -8.82
N GLU A 291 -11.98 7.63 -7.82
CA GLU A 291 -11.78 9.06 -7.63
C GLU A 291 -10.36 9.38 -7.13
N VAL A 292 -9.71 8.45 -6.41
CA VAL A 292 -8.38 8.63 -5.80
C VAL A 292 -7.57 7.35 -5.88
N ASN A 293 -7.30 6.85 -7.09
CA ASN A 293 -6.60 5.58 -7.33
C ASN A 293 -5.11 5.71 -7.72
N GLN A 294 -4.56 6.93 -7.78
CA GLN A 294 -3.14 7.16 -8.07
C GLN A 294 -2.39 7.75 -6.87
N MET A 295 -2.90 8.87 -6.35
CA MET A 295 -2.30 9.63 -5.26
C MET A 295 -3.39 10.16 -4.34
N VAL A 296 -3.04 10.36 -3.08
CA VAL A 296 -3.86 11.08 -2.09
C VAL A 296 -2.95 11.74 -1.06
N VAL A 297 -3.45 12.85 -0.52
CA VAL A 297 -2.81 13.63 0.53
C VAL A 297 -3.63 13.52 1.81
N GLY A 298 -2.97 13.25 2.93
CA GLY A 298 -3.62 13.21 4.23
C GLY A 298 -4.07 14.60 4.67
N LEU A 299 -5.36 14.76 4.99
CA LEU A 299 -5.91 16.05 5.44
C LEU A 299 -6.28 16.09 6.94
N ASN A 300 -6.30 14.95 7.64
CA ASN A 300 -6.78 14.87 9.01
C ASN A 300 -5.70 14.38 9.98
N GLU A 301 -5.64 15.03 11.13
CA GLU A 301 -4.94 14.55 12.33
C GLU A 301 -5.69 13.33 12.88
N GLY A 302 -5.13 12.12 12.70
CA GLY A 302 -5.55 10.94 13.47
C GLY A 302 -6.31 9.83 12.72
N GLY A 303 -6.40 9.84 11.40
CA GLY A 303 -6.99 8.73 10.62
C GLY A 303 -6.02 8.14 9.58
N SER A 304 -5.86 6.82 9.55
CA SER A 304 -5.16 6.11 8.47
C SER A 304 -6.04 6.08 7.21
N TRP A 305 -6.11 7.18 6.48
CA TRP A 305 -6.98 7.34 5.31
C TRP A 305 -6.63 6.36 4.17
N GLN A 306 -5.38 5.88 4.12
CA GLN A 306 -4.86 5.03 3.04
C GLN A 306 -5.71 3.77 2.79
N SER A 307 -6.24 3.15 3.85
CA SER A 307 -6.96 1.89 3.75
C SER A 307 -8.47 2.04 3.52
N ASN A 308 -9.05 3.21 3.81
CA ASN A 308 -10.48 3.49 3.58
C ASN A 308 -10.84 3.65 2.10
N LEU A 309 -9.86 3.53 1.21
CA LEU A 309 -9.99 3.78 -0.21
C LEU A 309 -10.09 2.50 -1.02
N LEU A 310 -10.29 1.32 -0.43
CA LEU A 310 -10.56 0.09 -1.20
C LEU A 310 -11.96 0.12 -1.85
N LYS A 311 -12.06 -0.38 -3.09
CA LYS A 311 -13.35 -0.58 -3.77
C LYS A 311 -14.17 -1.69 -3.14
N ALA A 312 -15.48 -1.51 -3.15
CA ALA A 312 -16.48 -2.55 -2.85
C ALA A 312 -16.71 -3.49 -4.02
#